data_AF-A0A8H6YZV8-F1
#
_entry.id   AF-A0A8H6YZV8-F1
#
_cell.length_a   1.000
_cell.length_b   1.000
_cell.length_c   1.000
_cell.angle_alpha   90.00
_cell.angle_beta   90.00
_cell.angle_gamma   90.00
#
_symmetry.space_group_name_H-M   'P 1'
#
loop_
_entity.id
_entity.type
_entity.pdbx_description
1 polymer ?
#
loop_
_entity_poly.entity_id
_entity_poly.type
_entity_poly.pdbx_seq_one_letter_code
_entity_poly.pdbx_strand_id
1 'polypeptide(L)'
;MHALDRQHAQFGAGSWGKKLVCFAAEQARLEVRCASAGTAINTEESIFSIKRFANTLNVLPPVSNRYVSIADALALGAIMAVENCGGPEIAFRGGRLDAAVPNQPGVPEPQEGLDSHVASFSRQGFTKEEMIGLVACGHTFGGVQHATFPTIMPDLHDSNNVDSVAHFDTTNTHFDNNIATEYISGTTQNPLVVGLNDTTNSDKRIFGSDGNATMEACVLAASLSYIRTAFLHGFLAPFISTHPPQTRYPPDPNPPADLECRFAQSPDLFASTCANLCARMLDTVPKGVQLTDVITPLPVKPNTIKLIYDAATETIAFSGEVRLWDVPENLSRVVRMLWDDRSGSTSTTNNITLSTGSIIPIGSRHTTTWYFFNLFLISASSGVSSIRFFVDGKLEDQQGKGFAVNDDLVFANSSCSVPADGTGTFDVAVRTDVAPTRVYLEQTSRDSTSRPIIVEIDMTPKPVDPSKAYAIWSANVLSTFESYTIGAEVGGVGDWGCL
;
A
#
# COMPACT_ATOMS: atom_id res chain seq x y z
N MET A 1 6.90 -8.42 -29.59
CA MET A 1 7.50 -9.70 -29.15
C MET A 1 9.04 -9.72 -29.20
N HIS A 2 9.74 -8.59 -29.34
CA HIS A 2 11.20 -8.48 -29.16
C HIS A 2 11.56 -7.11 -28.56
N ALA A 3 11.41 -6.96 -27.24
CA ALA A 3 11.98 -5.85 -26.45
C ALA A 3 11.87 -6.13 -24.93
N LEU A 4 10.81 -6.81 -24.50
CA LEU A 4 10.53 -7.13 -23.09
C LEU A 4 11.41 -8.26 -22.50
N ASP A 5 11.96 -9.15 -23.34
CA ASP A 5 12.72 -10.33 -22.87
C ASP A 5 14.19 -10.07 -22.47
N ARG A 6 14.73 -8.85 -22.65
CA ARG A 6 16.16 -8.59 -22.39
C ARG A 6 16.50 -7.97 -21.03
N GLN A 7 15.53 -7.52 -20.24
CA GLN A 7 15.81 -6.88 -18.94
C GLN A 7 15.72 -7.84 -17.72
N HIS A 8 15.24 -9.07 -17.89
CA HIS A 8 15.05 -10.01 -16.78
C HIS A 8 16.33 -10.69 -16.26
N ALA A 9 17.50 -10.44 -16.85
CA ALA A 9 18.71 -11.25 -16.61
C ALA A 9 19.84 -10.60 -15.78
N GLN A 10 19.74 -9.35 -15.31
CA GLN A 10 20.88 -8.71 -14.65
C GLN A 10 20.52 -7.73 -13.52
N PHE A 11 19.98 -8.20 -12.39
CA PHE A 11 19.96 -7.36 -11.18
C PHE A 11 20.29 -8.17 -9.92
N GLY A 12 21.57 -8.12 -9.53
CA GLY A 12 22.04 -8.56 -8.22
C GLY A 12 21.67 -7.56 -7.12
N ALA A 13 21.75 -8.03 -5.87
CA ALA A 13 21.28 -7.41 -4.62
C ALA A 13 21.82 -6.00 -4.27
N GLY A 14 22.64 -5.36 -5.11
CA GLY A 14 23.29 -4.07 -4.85
C GLY A 14 22.62 -2.82 -5.40
N SER A 15 21.52 -2.93 -6.17
CA SER A 15 20.94 -1.78 -6.91
C SER A 15 19.71 -1.10 -6.28
N TRP A 16 19.22 -1.62 -5.14
CA TRP A 16 18.00 -1.13 -4.48
C TRP A 16 18.16 0.25 -3.82
N GLY A 17 19.38 0.67 -3.48
CA GLY A 17 19.64 1.90 -2.74
C GLY A 17 19.48 3.22 -3.51
N LYS A 18 19.42 3.18 -4.86
CA LYS A 18 19.39 4.40 -5.69
C LYS A 18 18.00 4.78 -6.24
N LYS A 19 16.99 3.89 -6.14
CA LYS A 19 15.70 4.01 -6.84
C LYS A 19 14.53 4.50 -5.98
N LEU A 20 14.79 4.91 -4.73
CA LEU A 20 13.75 5.26 -3.75
C LEU A 20 13.28 6.73 -3.81
N VAL A 21 13.90 7.58 -4.63
CA VAL A 21 13.72 9.05 -4.58
C VAL A 21 12.45 9.52 -5.31
N CYS A 22 11.97 8.81 -6.33
CA CYS A 22 10.74 9.16 -7.07
C CYS A 22 9.44 8.73 -6.38
N PHE A 23 9.50 7.88 -5.35
CA PHE A 23 8.32 7.28 -4.71
C PHE A 23 7.46 8.28 -3.90
N ALA A 24 8.00 9.44 -3.57
CA ALA A 24 7.54 10.16 -2.40
C ALA A 24 6.65 11.39 -2.76
N ALA A 25 6.75 11.94 -3.98
CA ALA A 25 6.05 13.18 -4.37
C ALA A 25 4.50 13.05 -4.46
N GLU A 26 3.96 11.84 -4.45
CA GLU A 26 2.54 11.60 -4.73
C GLU A 26 1.76 10.99 -3.55
N GLN A 27 2.44 10.68 -2.44
CA GLN A 27 1.85 10.04 -1.25
C GLN A 27 1.13 11.03 -0.31
N ALA A 28 1.24 12.34 -0.53
CA ALA A 28 0.65 13.37 0.35
C ALA A 28 -0.84 13.69 0.07
N ARG A 29 -1.51 12.98 -0.84
CA ARG A 29 -2.94 13.22 -1.17
C ARG A 29 -3.85 12.00 -1.10
N LEU A 30 -3.34 10.84 -0.71
CA LEU A 30 -4.20 9.67 -0.43
C LEU A 30 -4.80 9.78 0.97
N GLU A 31 -5.70 10.76 1.15
CA GLU A 31 -6.75 10.69 2.16
C GLU A 31 -7.71 9.57 1.75
N VAL A 32 -7.43 8.32 2.15
CA VAL A 32 -8.48 7.30 2.21
C VAL A 32 -9.34 7.68 3.40
N ARG A 33 -10.31 8.56 3.15
CA ARG A 33 -11.39 8.84 4.09
C ARG A 33 -12.14 7.53 4.28
N CYS A 34 -12.01 6.92 5.47
CA CYS A 34 -12.97 5.93 5.93
C CYS A 34 -14.36 6.55 5.81
N ALA A 35 -15.14 6.04 4.86
CA ALA A 35 -16.54 6.35 4.58
C ALA A 35 -16.94 7.84 4.68
N SER A 36 -16.90 8.55 3.55
CA SER A 36 -17.88 9.62 3.29
C SER A 36 -18.28 9.62 1.81
N ALA A 37 -19.59 9.57 1.60
CA ALA A 37 -20.28 9.37 0.33
C ALA A 37 -19.99 10.44 -0.76
N GLY A 38 -20.11 10.01 -2.01
CA GLY A 38 -20.72 10.79 -3.08
C GLY A 38 -19.81 11.67 -3.95
N THR A 39 -19.35 11.13 -5.08
CA THR A 39 -19.36 11.84 -6.39
C THR A 39 -19.34 10.81 -7.52
N ALA A 40 -20.51 10.56 -8.11
CA ALA A 40 -20.64 9.77 -9.34
C ALA A 40 -20.20 10.62 -10.54
N ILE A 41 -19.26 10.12 -11.34
CA ILE A 41 -19.00 10.63 -12.69
C ILE A 41 -19.73 9.71 -13.67
N ASN A 42 -20.70 10.30 -14.37
CA ASN A 42 -21.62 9.65 -15.29
C ASN A 42 -20.92 9.26 -16.59
N THR A 43 -20.83 7.96 -16.90
CA THR A 43 -20.88 7.47 -18.29
C THR A 43 -21.63 6.13 -18.31
N GLU A 44 -22.77 6.12 -19.00
CA GLU A 44 -23.45 4.92 -19.52
C GLU A 44 -22.54 4.33 -20.63
N GLU A 45 -22.45 3.03 -20.93
CA GLU A 45 -23.37 1.91 -20.87
C GLU A 45 -22.50 0.63 -21.01
N SER A 46 -22.97 -0.51 -20.49
CA SER A 46 -22.35 -1.85 -20.46
C SER A 46 -21.34 -2.16 -19.33
N ILE A 47 -21.56 -3.33 -18.69
CA ILE A 47 -20.86 -3.96 -17.55
C ILE A 47 -21.44 -3.65 -16.15
N PHE A 48 -22.56 -4.30 -15.86
CA PHE A 48 -23.39 -4.15 -14.65
C PHE A 48 -22.81 -4.82 -13.37
N SER A 49 -21.61 -5.41 -13.40
CA SER A 49 -20.95 -6.03 -12.23
C SER A 49 -19.65 -5.32 -11.80
N ILE A 50 -19.11 -4.39 -12.61
CA ILE A 50 -17.77 -3.80 -12.43
C ILE A 50 -17.78 -2.40 -11.77
N LYS A 51 -18.94 -1.78 -11.56
CA LYS A 51 -19.04 -0.34 -11.21
C LYS A 51 -18.36 0.12 -9.92
N ARG A 52 -18.00 -0.76 -8.97
CA ARG A 52 -17.40 -0.33 -7.69
C ARG A 52 -15.99 -0.84 -7.42
N PHE A 53 -15.60 -2.04 -7.86
CA PHE A 53 -14.18 -2.41 -7.87
C PHE A 53 -13.37 -1.47 -8.79
N ALA A 54 -13.97 -1.00 -9.89
CA ALA A 54 -13.37 0.03 -10.73
C ALA A 54 -13.08 1.33 -9.96
N ASN A 55 -13.89 1.72 -8.96
CA ASN A 55 -13.60 2.89 -8.13
C ASN A 55 -12.35 2.67 -7.27
N THR A 56 -12.17 1.46 -6.72
CA THR A 56 -10.93 1.08 -6.04
C THR A 56 -9.74 1.10 -7.00
N LEU A 57 -9.92 0.68 -8.25
CA LEU A 57 -8.84 0.75 -9.24
C LEU A 57 -8.49 2.18 -9.67
N ASN A 58 -9.41 3.14 -9.53
CA ASN A 58 -9.16 4.55 -9.85
C ASN A 58 -8.26 5.25 -8.83
N VAL A 59 -8.08 4.72 -7.61
CA VAL A 59 -7.18 5.31 -6.60
C VAL A 59 -5.73 4.78 -6.69
N LEU A 60 -5.47 3.80 -7.55
CA LEU A 60 -4.15 3.16 -7.73
C LEU A 60 -3.17 3.86 -8.69
N PRO A 61 -3.60 4.58 -9.74
CA PRO A 61 -2.67 5.24 -10.66
C PRO A 61 -1.60 6.14 -10.00
N PRO A 62 -1.88 6.88 -8.91
CA PRO A 62 -0.87 7.70 -8.24
C PRO A 62 0.23 6.91 -7.52
N VAL A 63 0.01 5.62 -7.24
CA VAL A 63 0.95 4.79 -6.45
C VAL A 63 1.73 3.77 -7.29
N SER A 64 1.22 3.41 -8.47
CA SER A 64 1.89 2.49 -9.40
C SER A 64 2.79 3.24 -10.39
N ASN A 65 3.96 2.69 -10.69
CA ASN A 65 4.85 3.20 -11.74
C ASN A 65 5.74 2.06 -12.25
N ARG A 66 6.70 2.35 -13.14
CA ARG A 66 7.60 1.32 -13.69
C ARG A 66 8.46 0.56 -12.65
N TYR A 67 8.51 1.02 -11.40
CA TYR A 67 9.19 0.37 -10.29
C TYR A 67 8.24 -0.28 -9.27
N VAL A 68 6.96 0.10 -9.27
CA VAL A 68 5.95 -0.37 -8.32
C VAL A 68 4.76 -0.88 -9.11
N SER A 69 4.56 -2.21 -9.08
CA SER A 69 3.45 -2.85 -9.77
C SER A 69 2.10 -2.42 -9.19
N ILE A 70 1.05 -2.46 -10.00
CA ILE A 70 -0.33 -2.26 -9.54
C ILE A 70 -0.68 -3.33 -8.50
N ALA A 71 -0.16 -4.55 -8.65
CA ALA A 71 -0.33 -5.63 -7.69
C ALA A 71 0.26 -5.31 -6.30
N ASP A 72 1.45 -4.70 -6.23
CA ASP A 72 2.02 -4.24 -4.95
C ASP A 72 1.23 -3.05 -4.38
N ALA A 73 0.78 -2.13 -5.22
CA ALA A 73 -0.09 -1.04 -4.81
C ALA A 73 -1.43 -1.51 -4.21
N LEU A 74 -2.05 -2.53 -4.81
CA LEU A 74 -3.27 -3.17 -4.29
C LEU A 74 -3.04 -3.80 -2.93
N ALA A 75 -1.94 -4.56 -2.78
CA ALA A 75 -1.61 -5.21 -1.51
C ALA A 75 -1.35 -4.17 -0.40
N LEU A 76 -0.57 -3.13 -0.70
CA LEU A 76 -0.32 -2.03 0.24
C LEU A 76 -1.61 -1.30 0.61
N GLY A 77 -2.47 -1.00 -0.37
CA GLY A 77 -3.76 -0.36 -0.13
C GLY A 77 -4.68 -1.17 0.78
N ALA A 78 -4.71 -2.50 0.62
CA ALA A 78 -5.47 -3.38 1.50
C ALA A 78 -4.95 -3.36 2.95
N ILE A 79 -3.62 -3.41 3.14
CA ILE A 79 -2.99 -3.30 4.46
C ILE A 79 -3.35 -1.95 5.10
N MET A 80 -3.15 -0.85 4.37
CA MET A 80 -3.48 0.49 4.87
C MET A 80 -4.96 0.63 5.23
N ALA A 81 -5.87 0.00 4.48
CA ALA A 81 -7.30 0.02 4.81
C ALA A 81 -7.57 -0.67 6.15
N VAL A 82 -7.00 -1.86 6.37
CA VAL A 82 -7.14 -2.59 7.66
C VAL A 82 -6.60 -1.76 8.82
N GLU A 83 -5.39 -1.20 8.67
CA GLU A 83 -4.74 -0.44 9.74
C GLU A 83 -5.46 0.89 10.05
N ASN A 84 -6.01 1.58 9.05
CA ASN A 84 -6.80 2.80 9.25
C ASN A 84 -8.13 2.53 9.95
N CYS A 85 -8.69 1.33 9.82
CA CYS A 85 -9.85 0.87 10.60
C CYS A 85 -9.48 0.39 12.01
N GLY A 86 -8.21 0.50 12.44
CA GLY A 86 -7.74 0.03 13.74
C GLY A 86 -7.43 -1.47 13.79
N GLY A 87 -7.47 -2.17 12.65
CA GLY A 87 -7.16 -3.60 12.54
C GLY A 87 -5.68 -3.87 12.70
N PRO A 88 -5.18 -5.11 12.82
CA PRO A 88 -3.79 -5.41 13.19
C PRO A 88 -2.76 -4.90 12.18
N GLU A 89 -1.47 -4.85 12.56
CA GLU A 89 -0.37 -4.60 11.61
C GLU A 89 -0.21 -5.83 10.70
N ILE A 90 -0.12 -5.60 9.39
CA ILE A 90 0.06 -6.66 8.41
C ILE A 90 1.39 -6.45 7.70
N ALA A 91 2.25 -7.46 7.76
CA ALA A 91 3.56 -7.40 7.13
C ALA A 91 3.44 -7.17 5.61
N PHE A 92 4.00 -6.07 5.12
CA PHE A 92 4.09 -5.80 3.69
C PHE A 92 5.37 -6.37 3.09
N ARG A 93 5.24 -7.11 2.00
CA ARG A 93 6.34 -7.53 1.12
C ARG A 93 6.08 -7.00 -0.27
N GLY A 94 7.10 -6.55 -0.98
CA GLY A 94 6.99 -6.12 -2.38
C GLY A 94 7.45 -7.21 -3.36
N GLY A 95 7.39 -6.91 -4.66
CA GLY A 95 7.88 -7.77 -5.73
C GLY A 95 6.80 -8.51 -6.49
N ARG A 96 5.51 -8.15 -6.31
CA ARG A 96 4.44 -8.72 -7.15
C ARG A 96 4.60 -8.25 -8.58
N LEU A 97 4.25 -9.13 -9.52
CA LEU A 97 4.23 -8.82 -10.94
C LEU A 97 2.79 -8.58 -11.38
N ASP A 98 2.59 -7.54 -12.18
CA ASP A 98 1.27 -7.28 -12.76
C ASP A 98 0.85 -8.39 -13.72
N ALA A 99 -0.42 -8.76 -13.64
CA ALA A 99 -0.99 -9.77 -14.53
C ALA A 99 -1.07 -9.20 -15.95
N ALA A 100 -0.38 -9.85 -16.91
CA ALA A 100 -0.41 -9.43 -18.31
C ALA A 100 -1.71 -9.83 -19.04
N VAL A 101 -2.47 -10.77 -18.47
CA VAL A 101 -3.73 -11.29 -19.00
C VAL A 101 -4.72 -11.49 -17.86
N PRO A 102 -6.04 -11.47 -18.13
CA PRO A 102 -7.03 -11.86 -17.14
C PRO A 102 -6.76 -13.27 -16.61
N ASN A 103 -6.95 -13.45 -15.30
CA ASN A 103 -6.90 -14.78 -14.70
C ASN A 103 -8.18 -15.58 -15.03
N GLN A 104 -8.15 -16.90 -14.78
CA GLN A 104 -9.36 -17.71 -14.83
C GLN A 104 -10.41 -17.15 -13.84
N PRO A 105 -11.68 -16.98 -14.26
CA PRO A 105 -12.77 -16.65 -13.34
C PRO A 105 -12.86 -17.67 -12.21
N GLY A 106 -13.31 -17.24 -11.03
CA GLY A 106 -13.46 -18.14 -9.87
C GLY A 106 -13.31 -17.47 -8.51
N VAL A 107 -13.62 -16.17 -8.43
CA VAL A 107 -13.81 -15.50 -7.13
C VAL A 107 -15.08 -16.09 -6.51
N PRO A 108 -15.05 -16.56 -5.24
CA PRO A 108 -16.21 -17.14 -4.58
C PRO A 108 -17.43 -16.22 -4.63
N GLU A 109 -18.58 -16.74 -5.06
CA GLU A 109 -19.84 -16.01 -5.10
C GLU A 109 -20.76 -16.44 -3.94
N PRO A 110 -21.62 -15.54 -3.41
CA PRO A 110 -22.42 -15.83 -2.23
C PRO A 110 -23.48 -16.92 -2.45
N GLN A 111 -23.88 -17.20 -3.69
CA GLN A 111 -24.82 -18.27 -4.05
C GLN A 111 -24.18 -19.66 -4.15
N GLU A 112 -22.85 -19.75 -4.19
CA GLU A 112 -22.17 -21.04 -4.36
C GLU A 112 -22.28 -21.92 -3.11
N GLY A 113 -22.20 -23.24 -3.31
CA GLY A 113 -22.23 -24.21 -2.23
C GLY A 113 -20.91 -24.26 -1.45
N LEU A 114 -20.99 -24.76 -0.20
CA LEU A 114 -19.84 -24.85 0.70
C LEU A 114 -18.65 -25.64 0.11
N ASP A 115 -18.90 -26.74 -0.62
CA ASP A 115 -17.83 -27.51 -1.25
C ASP A 115 -17.06 -26.69 -2.30
N SER A 116 -17.75 -25.81 -3.04
CA SER A 116 -17.11 -24.90 -4.00
C SER A 116 -16.29 -23.82 -3.28
N HIS A 117 -16.82 -23.28 -2.18
CA HIS A 117 -16.09 -22.33 -1.33
C HIS A 117 -14.83 -22.98 -0.77
N VAL A 118 -14.94 -24.13 -0.10
CA VAL A 118 -13.80 -24.88 0.45
C VAL A 118 -12.77 -25.18 -0.63
N ALA A 119 -13.20 -25.64 -1.81
CA ALA A 119 -12.30 -25.88 -2.93
C ALA A 119 -11.59 -24.59 -3.38
N SER A 120 -12.28 -23.44 -3.39
CA SER A 120 -11.71 -22.16 -3.82
C SER A 120 -10.66 -21.59 -2.87
N PHE A 121 -10.86 -21.73 -1.57
CA PHE A 121 -9.85 -21.38 -0.57
C PHE A 121 -8.70 -22.41 -0.53
N SER A 122 -9.01 -23.70 -0.67
CA SER A 122 -7.99 -24.76 -0.72
C SER A 122 -7.05 -24.64 -1.92
N ARG A 123 -7.54 -24.19 -3.09
CA ARG A 123 -6.70 -23.88 -4.26
C ARG A 123 -5.65 -22.81 -3.98
N GLN A 124 -5.90 -21.93 -3.01
CA GLN A 124 -4.99 -20.85 -2.59
C GLN A 124 -4.14 -21.26 -1.37
N GLY A 125 -4.28 -22.50 -0.89
CA GLY A 125 -3.50 -23.02 0.24
C GLY A 125 -4.10 -22.72 1.61
N PHE A 126 -5.40 -22.40 1.69
CA PHE A 126 -6.10 -22.22 2.96
C PHE A 126 -6.87 -23.47 3.37
N THR A 127 -6.81 -23.81 4.67
CA THR A 127 -7.67 -24.85 5.24
C THR A 127 -9.11 -24.36 5.37
N LYS A 128 -10.04 -25.27 5.73
CA LYS A 128 -11.43 -24.90 6.00
C LYS A 128 -11.57 -23.95 7.20
N GLU A 129 -10.79 -24.16 8.26
CA GLU A 129 -10.73 -23.27 9.43
C GLU A 129 -10.20 -21.89 9.02
N GLU A 130 -9.15 -21.84 8.21
CA GLU A 130 -8.59 -20.59 7.70
C GLU A 130 -9.52 -19.86 6.73
N MET A 131 -10.36 -20.58 5.98
CA MET A 131 -11.44 -19.97 5.19
C MET A 131 -12.44 -19.25 6.08
N ILE A 132 -12.90 -19.89 7.16
CA ILE A 132 -13.80 -19.24 8.14
C ILE A 132 -13.12 -17.99 8.69
N GLY A 133 -11.85 -18.15 9.11
CA GLY A 133 -11.04 -17.07 9.63
C GLY A 133 -10.96 -15.88 8.67
N LEU A 134 -10.52 -16.11 7.44
CA LEU A 134 -10.28 -15.08 6.45
C LEU A 134 -11.57 -14.37 6.01
N VAL A 135 -12.70 -15.08 5.91
CA VAL A 135 -14.01 -14.46 5.63
C VAL A 135 -14.44 -13.56 6.80
N ALA A 136 -14.32 -14.03 8.05
CA ALA A 136 -14.63 -13.19 9.21
C ALA A 136 -13.73 -11.94 9.27
N CYS A 137 -12.43 -12.09 9.02
CA CYS A 137 -11.48 -10.97 8.97
C CYS A 137 -11.82 -9.93 7.89
N GLY A 138 -12.28 -10.37 6.72
CA GLY A 138 -12.67 -9.47 5.64
C GLY A 138 -14.05 -8.83 5.85
N HIS A 139 -14.95 -9.51 6.55
CA HIS A 139 -16.33 -9.06 6.79
C HIS A 139 -16.52 -8.40 8.16
N THR A 140 -15.47 -8.11 8.93
CA THR A 140 -15.60 -7.30 10.15
C THR A 140 -15.72 -5.80 9.90
N PHE A 141 -15.71 -5.36 8.63
CA PHE A 141 -16.03 -3.99 8.23
C PHE A 141 -16.57 -4.00 6.80
N GLY A 142 -17.27 -2.94 6.41
CA GLY A 142 -17.91 -2.86 5.09
C GLY A 142 -19.36 -3.36 5.08
N GLY A 143 -19.83 -3.86 3.93
CA GLY A 143 -21.22 -4.29 3.78
C GLY A 143 -21.63 -4.55 2.33
N VAL A 144 -22.87 -5.02 2.16
CA VAL A 144 -23.50 -5.29 0.86
C VAL A 144 -24.38 -4.10 0.47
N GLN A 145 -24.30 -3.70 -0.80
CA GLN A 145 -24.98 -2.51 -1.32
C GLN A 145 -26.09 -2.93 -2.30
N HIS A 146 -27.31 -2.42 -2.09
CA HIS A 146 -28.45 -2.71 -2.97
C HIS A 146 -28.16 -2.40 -4.45
N ALA A 147 -27.50 -1.27 -4.72
CA ALA A 147 -27.23 -0.82 -6.09
C ALA A 147 -26.41 -1.82 -6.93
N THR A 148 -25.64 -2.71 -6.29
CA THR A 148 -24.85 -3.74 -6.98
C THR A 148 -25.48 -5.13 -6.81
N PHE A 149 -26.09 -5.40 -5.65
CA PHE A 149 -26.64 -6.70 -5.29
C PHE A 149 -28.11 -6.61 -4.85
N PRO A 150 -29.03 -6.21 -5.75
CA PRO A 150 -30.44 -5.97 -5.38
C PRO A 150 -31.19 -7.24 -5.00
N THR A 151 -30.65 -8.41 -5.34
CA THR A 151 -31.20 -9.72 -4.97
C THR A 151 -30.73 -10.23 -3.59
N ILE A 152 -29.66 -9.63 -3.05
CA ILE A 152 -29.12 -9.95 -1.72
C ILE A 152 -29.63 -8.90 -0.72
N MET A 153 -29.61 -7.64 -1.12
CA MET A 153 -30.02 -6.51 -0.30
C MET A 153 -31.23 -5.80 -0.87
N PRO A 154 -32.33 -5.65 -0.11
CA PRO A 154 -33.45 -4.81 -0.53
C PRO A 154 -33.07 -3.33 -0.49
N ASP A 155 -33.81 -2.51 -1.24
CA ASP A 155 -33.72 -1.06 -1.11
C ASP A 155 -34.28 -0.64 0.26
N LEU A 156 -33.46 0.06 1.04
CA LEU A 156 -33.82 0.54 2.38
C LEU A 156 -34.66 1.82 2.33
N HIS A 157 -34.71 2.51 1.19
CA HIS A 157 -35.41 3.78 1.00
C HIS A 157 -35.05 4.84 2.07
N ASP A 158 -33.80 4.84 2.52
CA ASP A 158 -33.29 5.79 3.52
C ASP A 158 -32.50 6.90 2.84
N SER A 159 -32.94 8.15 3.03
CA SER A 159 -32.28 9.33 2.48
C SER A 159 -30.85 9.54 2.99
N ASN A 160 -30.50 8.97 4.16
CA ASN A 160 -29.15 9.02 4.71
C ASN A 160 -28.28 7.83 4.29
N ASN A 161 -28.88 6.83 3.62
CA ASN A 161 -28.22 5.64 3.10
C ASN A 161 -28.66 5.41 1.65
N VAL A 162 -28.30 6.36 0.79
CA VAL A 162 -28.71 6.42 -0.63
C VAL A 162 -28.30 5.19 -1.46
N ASP A 163 -27.27 4.46 -1.02
CA ASP A 163 -26.80 3.23 -1.66
C ASP A 163 -27.47 1.96 -1.08
N SER A 164 -28.33 2.13 -0.06
CA SER A 164 -28.99 1.06 0.68
C SER A 164 -28.01 -0.04 1.09
N VAL A 165 -26.99 0.36 1.83
CA VAL A 165 -25.92 -0.51 2.34
C VAL A 165 -26.35 -1.16 3.65
N ALA A 166 -26.26 -2.48 3.75
CA ALA A 166 -26.27 -3.17 5.04
C ALA A 166 -24.87 -3.65 5.38
N HIS A 167 -24.46 -3.34 6.61
CA HIS A 167 -23.15 -3.68 7.13
C HIS A 167 -23.10 -5.13 7.60
N PHE A 168 -21.89 -5.67 7.63
CA PHE A 168 -21.65 -7.03 8.10
C PHE A 168 -21.72 -7.15 9.63
N ASP A 169 -21.44 -6.07 10.36
CA ASP A 169 -21.63 -5.95 11.81
C ASP A 169 -22.04 -4.52 12.20
N THR A 170 -22.16 -4.24 13.49
CA THR A 170 -22.57 -2.93 14.01
C THR A 170 -21.47 -1.86 13.99
N THR A 171 -20.21 -2.22 13.71
CA THR A 171 -19.04 -1.35 13.79
C THR A 171 -18.32 -1.23 12.44
N ASN A 172 -19.06 -0.86 11.41
CA ASN A 172 -18.67 -0.88 9.99
C ASN A 172 -17.35 -0.17 9.56
N THR A 173 -16.74 0.66 10.41
CA THR A 173 -15.46 1.35 10.18
C THR A 173 -14.38 0.99 11.21
N HIS A 174 -14.64 0.01 12.07
CA HIS A 174 -13.70 -0.49 13.06
C HIS A 174 -13.39 -1.95 12.78
N PHE A 175 -12.12 -2.29 12.87
CA PHE A 175 -11.70 -3.67 12.83
C PHE A 175 -11.70 -4.22 14.26
N ASP A 176 -12.74 -4.97 14.59
CA ASP A 176 -12.90 -5.62 15.88
C ASP A 176 -13.39 -7.05 15.66
N ASN A 177 -13.95 -7.72 16.67
CA ASN A 177 -14.46 -9.08 16.52
C ASN A 177 -16.01 -9.14 16.51
N ASN A 178 -16.70 -8.04 16.20
CA ASN A 178 -18.16 -7.98 16.27
C ASN A 178 -18.85 -8.89 15.26
N ILE A 179 -18.26 -9.09 14.08
CA ILE A 179 -18.70 -10.12 13.13
C ILE A 179 -18.85 -11.51 13.79
N ALA A 180 -18.00 -11.84 14.77
CA ALA A 180 -18.07 -13.10 15.49
C ALA A 180 -18.97 -13.02 16.73
N THR A 181 -18.87 -11.96 17.53
CA THR A 181 -19.69 -11.82 18.75
C THR A 181 -21.18 -11.78 18.43
N GLU A 182 -21.57 -11.03 17.40
CA GLU A 182 -22.96 -10.88 16.96
C GLU A 182 -23.50 -12.13 16.27
N TYR A 183 -22.64 -12.85 15.53
CA TYR A 183 -23.01 -14.12 14.91
C TYR A 183 -23.33 -15.17 15.99
N ILE A 184 -22.45 -15.31 16.99
CA ILE A 184 -22.62 -16.30 18.08
C ILE A 184 -23.77 -15.93 19.02
N SER A 185 -24.00 -14.65 19.29
CA SER A 185 -25.14 -14.21 20.10
C SER A 185 -26.49 -14.31 19.38
N GLY A 186 -26.47 -14.51 18.06
CA GLY A 186 -27.67 -14.49 17.21
C GLY A 186 -28.26 -13.09 17.01
N THR A 187 -27.49 -12.03 17.24
CA THR A 187 -27.92 -10.63 17.07
C THR A 187 -27.44 -10.00 15.77
N THR A 188 -26.64 -10.70 14.96
CA THR A 188 -26.08 -10.18 13.71
C THR A 188 -27.16 -9.78 12.72
N GLN A 189 -26.94 -8.63 12.07
CA GLN A 189 -27.73 -8.14 10.96
C GLN A 189 -27.02 -8.35 9.61
N ASN A 190 -25.94 -9.13 9.59
CA ASN A 190 -25.17 -9.44 8.39
C ASN A 190 -26.10 -10.01 7.31
N PRO A 191 -26.24 -9.35 6.14
CA PRO A 191 -27.15 -9.80 5.09
C PRO A 191 -26.75 -11.14 4.45
N LEU A 192 -25.50 -11.58 4.63
CA LEU A 192 -25.01 -12.89 4.23
C LEU A 192 -25.21 -13.96 5.33
N VAL A 193 -25.81 -13.60 6.46
CA VAL A 193 -26.22 -14.53 7.53
C VAL A 193 -27.74 -14.62 7.63
N VAL A 194 -28.41 -13.48 7.73
CA VAL A 194 -29.85 -13.36 8.02
C VAL A 194 -30.66 -12.89 6.82
N GLY A 195 -30.08 -12.88 5.62
CA GLY A 195 -30.76 -12.51 4.38
C GLY A 195 -31.99 -13.38 4.10
N LEU A 196 -32.98 -12.79 3.43
CA LEU A 196 -34.25 -13.46 3.10
C LEU A 196 -34.07 -14.66 2.16
N ASN A 197 -32.98 -14.69 1.39
CA ASN A 197 -32.64 -15.77 0.48
C ASN A 197 -31.50 -16.61 1.07
N ASP A 198 -31.83 -17.78 1.64
CA ASP A 198 -30.84 -18.69 2.23
C ASP A 198 -29.75 -19.15 1.26
N THR A 199 -30.00 -19.14 -0.06
CA THR A 199 -28.97 -19.48 -1.06
C THR A 199 -27.82 -18.47 -1.07
N THR A 200 -28.08 -17.19 -0.78
CA THR A 200 -27.06 -16.13 -0.73
C THR A 200 -26.50 -15.89 0.68
N ASN A 201 -26.97 -16.64 1.68
CA ASN A 201 -26.46 -16.56 3.06
C ASN A 201 -25.12 -17.30 3.20
N SER A 202 -24.08 -16.84 2.49
CA SER A 202 -22.75 -17.49 2.43
C SER A 202 -22.06 -17.52 3.77
N ASP A 203 -22.11 -16.43 4.53
CA ASP A 203 -21.43 -16.30 5.81
C ASP A 203 -22.04 -17.27 6.82
N LYS A 204 -23.38 -17.41 6.87
CA LYS A 204 -24.06 -18.45 7.67
C LYS A 204 -23.55 -19.85 7.35
N ARG A 205 -23.35 -20.18 6.07
CA ARG A 205 -22.86 -21.50 5.66
C ARG A 205 -21.40 -21.70 6.00
N ILE A 206 -20.56 -20.68 5.80
CA ILE A 206 -19.11 -20.74 6.04
C ILE A 206 -18.84 -20.79 7.55
N PHE A 207 -19.37 -19.84 8.32
CA PHE A 207 -19.19 -19.74 9.77
C PHE A 207 -19.72 -20.97 10.52
N GLY A 208 -20.83 -21.55 10.07
CA GLY A 208 -21.39 -22.78 10.65
C GLY A 208 -20.72 -24.07 10.16
N SER A 209 -19.77 -24.00 9.22
CA SER A 209 -19.29 -25.19 8.53
C SER A 209 -18.47 -26.14 9.39
N ASP A 210 -17.90 -25.68 10.50
CA ASP A 210 -17.15 -26.46 11.48
C ASP A 210 -17.93 -26.65 12.80
N GLY A 211 -19.25 -26.44 12.78
CA GLY A 211 -20.07 -26.42 13.99
C GLY A 211 -19.86 -25.16 14.82
N ASN A 212 -19.52 -24.03 14.17
CA ASN A 212 -19.17 -22.74 14.76
C ASN A 212 -17.88 -22.75 15.60
N ALA A 213 -17.08 -23.83 15.59
CA ALA A 213 -15.92 -23.98 16.46
C ALA A 213 -14.91 -22.83 16.33
N THR A 214 -14.67 -22.32 15.12
CA THR A 214 -13.78 -21.16 14.86
C THR A 214 -14.39 -19.85 15.39
N MET A 215 -15.70 -19.70 15.27
CA MET A 215 -16.42 -18.47 15.64
C MET A 215 -16.74 -18.38 17.14
N GLU A 216 -16.88 -19.52 17.82
CA GLU A 216 -17.46 -19.66 19.16
C GLU A 216 -16.63 -19.09 20.31
N ALA A 217 -17.08 -19.35 21.53
CA ALA A 217 -16.40 -18.99 22.76
C ALA A 217 -15.31 -19.98 23.15
N CYS A 218 -14.46 -19.61 24.12
CA CYS A 218 -13.29 -20.40 24.47
C CYS A 218 -13.65 -21.84 24.84
N VAL A 219 -13.00 -22.80 24.19
CA VAL A 219 -13.06 -24.20 24.59
C VAL A 219 -11.96 -24.46 25.60
N LEU A 220 -12.28 -25.15 26.69
CA LEU A 220 -11.24 -25.77 27.52
C LEU A 220 -10.42 -26.68 26.60
N ALA A 221 -9.10 -26.56 26.60
CA ALA A 221 -8.20 -27.49 25.91
C ALA A 221 -8.19 -28.87 26.60
N ALA A 222 -9.34 -29.41 26.95
CA ALA A 222 -9.51 -30.76 27.44
C ALA A 222 -9.90 -31.65 26.26
N SER A 223 -8.91 -32.31 25.64
CA SER A 223 -8.95 -33.75 25.27
C SER A 223 -8.07 -34.21 24.09
N LEU A 224 -7.06 -33.44 23.62
CA LEU A 224 -6.08 -33.99 22.66
C LEU A 224 -4.83 -34.61 23.31
N SER A 225 -4.56 -34.34 24.59
CA SER A 225 -3.43 -34.89 25.35
C SER A 225 -3.76 -36.18 26.12
N TYR A 226 -5.02 -36.59 26.23
CA TYR A 226 -5.41 -37.81 26.98
C TYR A 226 -5.54 -39.08 26.10
N ILE A 227 -5.70 -38.93 24.78
CA ILE A 227 -5.90 -40.09 23.88
C ILE A 227 -4.57 -40.76 23.48
N ARG A 228 -3.41 -40.08 23.58
CA ARG A 228 -2.11 -40.70 23.28
C ARG A 228 -1.57 -41.63 24.38
N THR A 229 -2.05 -41.53 25.62
CA THR A 229 -1.53 -42.30 26.76
C THR A 229 -2.41 -43.49 27.14
N ALA A 230 -3.70 -43.49 26.76
CA ALA A 230 -4.64 -44.56 27.09
C ALA A 230 -4.51 -45.82 26.20
N PHE A 231 -3.84 -45.74 25.04
CA PHE A 231 -3.59 -46.91 24.18
C PHE A 231 -2.40 -47.78 24.62
N LEU A 232 -1.62 -47.36 25.64
CA LEU A 232 -0.46 -48.13 26.10
C LEU A 232 -0.68 -48.98 27.35
N HIS A 233 -1.80 -48.87 28.07
CA HIS A 233 -1.92 -49.49 29.40
C HIS A 233 -3.23 -50.26 29.70
N GLY A 234 -4.01 -50.69 28.71
CA GLY A 234 -4.91 -51.86 28.86
C GLY A 234 -5.84 -51.93 30.09
N PHE A 235 -6.31 -50.82 30.66
CA PHE A 235 -7.21 -50.84 31.81
C PHE A 235 -8.67 -50.67 31.40
N LEU A 236 -9.42 -51.76 31.51
CA LEU A 236 -10.88 -51.78 31.57
C LEU A 236 -11.33 -51.32 32.96
N ALA A 237 -12.02 -50.19 33.08
CA ALA A 237 -12.97 -49.95 34.15
C ALA A 237 -14.06 -48.95 33.71
N PRO A 238 -15.34 -49.19 34.04
CA PRO A 238 -16.45 -48.33 33.61
C PRO A 238 -16.69 -47.22 34.63
N PHE A 239 -16.75 -45.97 34.17
CA PHE A 239 -17.39 -44.91 34.93
C PHE A 239 -18.44 -44.22 34.07
N ILE A 240 -19.70 -44.55 34.37
CA ILE A 240 -20.86 -43.71 34.06
C ILE A 240 -20.76 -42.51 35.03
N SER A 241 -20.60 -41.31 34.50
CA SER A 241 -20.86 -40.08 35.27
C SER A 241 -21.54 -39.06 34.38
N THR A 242 -22.80 -38.80 34.74
CA THR A 242 -23.71 -37.81 34.20
C THR A 242 -23.11 -36.41 34.20
N HIS A 243 -22.96 -35.77 33.05
CA HIS A 243 -22.65 -34.33 32.96
C HIS A 243 -23.91 -33.49 33.26
N PRO A 244 -23.85 -32.48 34.16
CA PRO A 244 -24.87 -31.43 34.22
C PRO A 244 -24.59 -30.32 33.19
N PRO A 245 -25.57 -29.46 32.88
CA PRO A 245 -25.45 -28.47 31.80
C PRO A 245 -24.46 -27.36 32.15
N GLN A 246 -23.68 -26.95 31.15
CA GLN A 246 -22.63 -25.94 31.25
C GLN A 246 -23.14 -24.59 31.78
N THR A 247 -22.55 -24.12 32.88
CA THR A 247 -22.72 -22.74 33.37
C THR A 247 -21.67 -21.83 32.75
N ARG A 248 -22.11 -20.73 32.13
CA ARG A 248 -21.26 -19.61 31.68
C ARG A 248 -20.41 -19.10 32.85
N TYR A 249 -19.10 -19.01 32.67
CA TYR A 249 -18.21 -18.31 33.60
C TYR A 249 -18.25 -16.79 33.34
N PRO A 250 -18.20 -15.94 34.38
CA PRO A 250 -18.05 -14.49 34.24
C PRO A 250 -16.63 -14.15 33.72
N PRO A 251 -16.42 -12.94 33.15
CA PRO A 251 -15.14 -12.54 32.61
C PRO A 251 -14.10 -12.38 33.73
N ASP A 252 -13.09 -13.26 33.74
CA ASP A 252 -11.88 -13.13 34.54
C ASP A 252 -10.87 -12.27 33.77
N PRO A 253 -10.26 -11.22 34.38
CA PRO A 253 -9.24 -10.40 33.73
C PRO A 253 -7.93 -11.15 33.43
N ASN A 254 -7.73 -12.39 33.89
CA ASN A 254 -6.58 -13.23 33.53
C ASN A 254 -7.00 -14.69 33.29
N PRO A 255 -7.38 -15.08 32.05
CA PRO A 255 -7.69 -16.47 31.75
C PRO A 255 -6.45 -17.36 31.89
N PRO A 256 -6.60 -18.62 32.35
CA PRO A 256 -5.48 -19.56 32.44
C PRO A 256 -4.89 -19.87 31.06
N ALA A 257 -3.59 -20.17 31.03
CA ALA A 257 -2.76 -20.32 29.82
C ALA A 257 -3.13 -21.52 28.92
N ASP A 258 -4.19 -22.27 29.24
CA ASP A 258 -4.69 -23.45 28.52
C ASP A 258 -6.09 -23.25 27.90
N LEU A 259 -6.60 -22.01 27.91
CA LEU A 259 -7.88 -21.66 27.31
C LEU A 259 -7.69 -21.30 25.82
N GLU A 260 -8.11 -22.18 24.91
CA GLU A 260 -8.13 -21.87 23.48
C GLU A 260 -9.37 -21.03 23.19
N CYS A 261 -9.21 -19.71 23.36
CA CYS A 261 -10.24 -18.77 22.96
C CYS A 261 -10.41 -18.77 21.45
N ARG A 262 -11.63 -18.47 21.01
CA ARG A 262 -12.04 -18.43 19.61
C ARG A 262 -12.54 -17.01 19.30
N PHE A 263 -12.92 -16.73 18.06
CA PHE A 263 -13.02 -15.36 17.56
C PHE A 263 -13.94 -14.44 18.39
N ALA A 264 -15.09 -14.93 18.85
CA ALA A 264 -16.03 -14.12 19.63
C ALA A 264 -15.53 -13.71 21.04
N GLN A 265 -14.48 -14.31 21.58
CA GLN A 265 -14.05 -14.04 22.98
C GLN A 265 -12.73 -13.30 23.10
N SER A 266 -11.91 -13.31 22.06
CA SER A 266 -10.59 -12.68 22.11
C SER A 266 -10.42 -11.78 20.89
N PRO A 267 -10.63 -10.46 21.05
CA PRO A 267 -10.28 -9.46 20.04
C PRO A 267 -8.81 -9.58 19.62
N ASP A 268 -7.91 -9.89 20.57
CA ASP A 268 -6.48 -10.07 20.29
C ASP A 268 -6.19 -11.30 19.43
N LEU A 269 -6.84 -12.44 19.70
CA LEU A 269 -6.70 -13.63 18.86
C LEU A 269 -7.31 -13.39 17.48
N PHE A 270 -8.48 -12.77 17.41
CA PHE A 270 -9.11 -12.39 16.16
C PHE A 270 -8.15 -11.53 15.33
N ALA A 271 -7.66 -10.43 15.89
CA ALA A 271 -6.74 -9.52 15.23
C ALA A 271 -5.42 -10.22 14.80
N SER A 272 -4.78 -10.99 15.68
CA SER A 272 -3.53 -11.69 15.34
C SER A 272 -3.73 -12.79 14.28
N THR A 273 -4.84 -13.51 14.32
CA THR A 273 -5.20 -14.50 13.28
C THR A 273 -5.45 -13.80 11.95
N CYS A 274 -6.19 -12.69 11.96
CA CYS A 274 -6.45 -11.90 10.76
C CYS A 274 -5.18 -11.33 10.14
N ALA A 275 -4.23 -10.84 10.95
CA ALA A 275 -2.94 -10.40 10.42
C ALA A 275 -2.23 -11.51 9.64
N ASN A 276 -2.22 -12.73 10.20
CA ASN A 276 -1.57 -13.86 9.55
C ASN A 276 -2.28 -14.28 8.25
N LEU A 277 -3.60 -14.43 8.29
CA LEU A 277 -4.39 -14.90 7.15
C LEU A 277 -4.41 -13.87 6.03
N CYS A 278 -4.61 -12.59 6.34
CA CYS A 278 -4.56 -11.52 5.36
C CYS A 278 -3.17 -11.38 4.74
N ALA A 279 -2.09 -11.47 5.52
CA ALA A 279 -0.72 -11.47 4.98
C ALA A 279 -0.52 -12.62 3.99
N ARG A 280 -0.91 -13.86 4.36
CA ARG A 280 -0.82 -15.03 3.46
C ARG A 280 -1.65 -14.88 2.19
N MET A 281 -2.84 -14.29 2.29
CA MET A 281 -3.70 -14.03 1.14
C MET A 281 -3.01 -13.05 0.19
N LEU A 282 -2.51 -11.93 0.71
CA LEU A 282 -1.80 -10.91 -0.07
C LEU A 282 -0.49 -11.43 -0.65
N ASP A 283 0.20 -12.34 0.04
CA ASP A 283 1.48 -12.93 -0.38
C ASP A 283 1.31 -14.14 -1.32
N THR A 284 0.07 -14.52 -1.66
CA THR A 284 -0.20 -15.56 -2.65
C THR A 284 0.13 -15.04 -4.05
N VAL A 285 1.26 -15.49 -4.60
CA VAL A 285 1.77 -15.07 -5.91
C VAL A 285 1.98 -16.25 -6.87
N PRO A 286 2.00 -16.01 -8.20
CA PRO A 286 2.30 -17.05 -9.18
C PRO A 286 3.63 -17.75 -8.93
N LYS A 287 3.72 -19.02 -9.36
CA LYS A 287 4.95 -19.81 -9.25
C LYS A 287 6.13 -19.10 -9.92
N GLY A 288 7.22 -18.93 -9.18
CA GLY A 288 8.45 -18.30 -9.65
C GLY A 288 8.58 -16.81 -9.31
N VAL A 289 7.50 -16.16 -8.86
CA VAL A 289 7.57 -14.84 -8.25
C VAL A 289 8.15 -14.97 -6.84
N GLN A 290 9.15 -14.16 -6.51
CA GLN A 290 9.74 -14.09 -5.17
C GLN A 290 9.44 -12.72 -4.59
N LEU A 291 8.73 -12.72 -3.46
CA LEU A 291 8.49 -11.50 -2.70
C LEU A 291 9.75 -11.13 -1.90
N THR A 292 9.89 -9.85 -1.59
CA THR A 292 10.97 -9.36 -0.73
C THR A 292 10.82 -9.85 0.70
N ASP A 293 11.84 -9.58 1.52
CA ASP A 293 11.68 -9.52 2.97
C ASP A 293 10.61 -8.48 3.36
N VAL A 294 10.12 -8.56 4.60
CA VAL A 294 9.16 -7.59 5.13
C VAL A 294 9.77 -6.19 5.05
N ILE A 295 9.06 -5.28 4.40
CA ILE A 295 9.49 -3.91 4.19
C ILE A 295 9.07 -3.11 5.42
N THR A 296 10.04 -2.63 6.17
CA THR A 296 9.80 -1.71 7.28
C THR A 296 10.04 -0.26 6.84
N PRO A 297 9.18 0.69 7.22
CA PRO A 297 9.39 2.09 6.93
C PRO A 297 10.70 2.60 7.52
N LEU A 298 11.48 3.36 6.74
CA LEU A 298 12.65 4.05 7.28
C LEU A 298 12.19 5.11 8.30
N PRO A 299 12.87 5.24 9.46
CA PRO A 299 12.59 6.28 10.46
C PRO A 299 12.67 7.69 9.90
N VAL A 300 13.60 7.91 8.96
CA VAL A 300 13.75 9.15 8.21
C VAL A 300 13.71 8.81 6.73
N LYS A 301 12.84 9.48 5.97
CA LYS A 301 12.72 9.30 4.53
C LYS A 301 12.57 10.66 3.83
N PRO A 302 13.57 11.09 3.05
CA PRO A 302 13.43 12.26 2.18
C PRO A 302 12.30 12.08 1.19
N ASN A 303 11.68 13.19 0.84
CA ASN A 303 10.54 13.27 -0.03
C ASN A 303 10.64 14.49 -0.94
N THR A 304 10.07 14.41 -2.15
CA THR A 304 9.83 15.56 -3.02
C THR A 304 11.12 16.38 -3.21
N ILE A 305 12.25 15.69 -3.39
CA ILE A 305 13.55 16.32 -3.58
C ILE A 305 13.55 16.96 -4.97
N LYS A 306 13.68 18.29 -5.01
CA LYS A 306 13.65 19.08 -6.25
C LYS A 306 14.95 19.82 -6.44
N LEU A 307 15.51 19.65 -7.64
CA LEU A 307 16.68 20.37 -8.13
C LEU A 307 16.29 21.09 -9.40
N ILE A 308 16.50 22.41 -9.44
CA ILE A 308 16.21 23.25 -10.60
C ILE A 308 17.46 24.06 -10.94
N TYR A 309 18.00 23.87 -12.13
CA TYR A 309 19.20 24.55 -12.60
C TYR A 309 18.88 25.90 -13.23
N ASP A 310 19.63 26.94 -12.86
CA ASP A 310 19.59 28.25 -13.50
C ASP A 310 20.92 28.58 -14.19
N ALA A 311 20.90 28.55 -15.53
CA ALA A 311 22.05 28.84 -16.39
C ALA A 311 22.52 30.31 -16.33
N ALA A 312 21.66 31.23 -15.89
CA ALA A 312 22.05 32.64 -15.76
C ALA A 312 22.97 32.85 -14.56
N THR A 313 22.73 32.10 -13.48
CA THR A 313 23.43 32.25 -12.20
C THR A 313 24.45 31.14 -11.91
N GLU A 314 24.47 30.05 -12.71
CA GLU A 314 25.24 28.83 -12.43
C GLU A 314 24.93 28.22 -11.06
N THR A 315 23.65 28.25 -10.68
CA THR A 315 23.19 27.69 -9.41
C THR A 315 22.13 26.62 -9.61
N ILE A 316 22.00 25.75 -8.61
CA ILE A 316 20.90 24.80 -8.49
C ILE A 316 20.05 25.24 -7.30
N ALA A 317 18.78 25.53 -7.56
CA ALA A 317 17.77 25.69 -6.52
C ALA A 317 17.41 24.30 -5.98
N PHE A 318 17.63 24.11 -4.68
CA PHE A 318 17.40 22.85 -3.98
C PHE A 318 16.29 23.05 -2.93
N SER A 319 15.24 22.25 -3.04
CA SER A 319 14.14 22.19 -2.07
C SER A 319 13.65 20.75 -1.88
N GLY A 320 12.84 20.54 -0.84
CA GLY A 320 12.19 19.27 -0.60
C GLY A 320 11.71 19.11 0.83
N GLU A 321 11.34 17.87 1.13
CA GLU A 321 10.71 17.48 2.38
C GLU A 321 11.40 16.24 2.96
N VAL A 322 11.15 15.98 4.23
CA VAL A 322 11.55 14.75 4.90
C VAL A 322 10.46 14.30 5.85
N ARG A 323 10.12 13.02 5.75
CA ARG A 323 9.19 12.33 6.64
C ARG A 323 9.95 11.71 7.79
N LEU A 324 9.50 11.99 9.00
CA LEU A 324 9.83 11.22 10.19
C LEU A 324 8.70 10.20 10.45
N TRP A 325 9.07 8.93 10.61
CA TRP A 325 8.14 7.81 10.83
C TRP A 325 8.18 7.35 12.29
N ASP A 326 7.02 7.36 12.97
CA ASP A 326 6.85 6.89 14.34
C ASP A 326 7.85 7.45 15.34
N VAL A 327 8.22 8.72 15.14
CA VAL A 327 9.13 9.41 16.04
C VAL A 327 8.30 10.11 17.12
N PRO A 328 8.60 9.92 18.42
CA PRO A 328 7.88 10.56 19.52
C PRO A 328 7.73 12.06 19.33
N GLU A 329 6.61 12.64 19.75
CA GLU A 329 6.40 14.09 19.67
C GLU A 329 7.45 14.84 20.50
N ASN A 330 8.05 15.86 19.90
CA ASN A 330 9.02 16.73 20.56
C ASN A 330 8.86 18.15 20.01
N LEU A 331 8.25 19.02 20.80
CA LEU A 331 7.99 20.43 20.42
C LEU A 331 9.27 21.25 20.24
N SER A 332 10.40 20.78 20.79
CA SER A 332 11.72 21.40 20.65
C SER A 332 12.60 20.69 19.61
N ARG A 333 12.04 19.82 18.78
CA ARG A 333 12.79 19.03 17.78
C ARG A 333 13.49 19.94 16.79
N VAL A 334 14.78 19.69 16.60
CA VAL A 334 15.60 20.31 15.57
C VAL A 334 16.01 19.27 14.56
N VAL A 335 15.57 19.47 13.31
CA VAL A 335 15.99 18.64 12.17
C VAL A 335 16.95 19.46 11.32
N ARG A 336 18.13 18.90 11.04
CA ARG A 336 19.12 19.51 10.13
C ARG A 336 19.41 18.56 8.99
N MET A 337 19.49 19.09 7.77
CA MET A 337 19.98 18.37 6.61
C MET A 337 21.44 18.76 6.35
N LEU A 338 22.23 17.78 5.92
CA LEU A 338 23.57 17.95 5.39
C LEU A 338 23.59 17.37 3.99
N TRP A 339 24.46 17.89 3.13
CA TRP A 339 24.65 17.34 1.80
C TRP A 339 26.13 17.21 1.46
N ASP A 340 26.41 16.18 0.67
CA ASP A 340 27.71 15.96 0.07
C ASP A 340 27.70 16.51 -1.35
N ASP A 341 28.77 17.21 -1.70
CA ASP A 341 29.01 17.57 -3.10
C ASP A 341 29.36 16.31 -3.92
N ARG A 342 29.58 16.47 -5.22
CA ARG A 342 29.92 15.33 -6.08
C ARG A 342 31.31 14.73 -5.85
N SER A 343 32.19 15.42 -5.14
CA SER A 343 33.46 14.85 -4.70
C SER A 343 33.29 13.94 -3.47
N GLY A 344 32.09 13.89 -2.90
CA GLY A 344 31.79 13.17 -1.66
C GLY A 344 32.23 13.94 -0.41
N SER A 345 32.57 15.23 -0.55
CA SER A 345 33.02 16.06 0.57
C SER A 345 31.84 16.74 1.26
N THR A 346 31.77 16.57 2.58
CA THR A 346 30.86 17.34 3.44
C THR A 346 31.61 18.55 3.99
N SER A 347 31.35 19.75 3.48
CA SER A 347 31.82 20.98 4.14
C SER A 347 31.01 21.22 5.42
N THR A 348 31.61 21.79 6.46
CA THR A 348 30.89 22.26 7.66
C THR A 348 29.86 23.35 7.35
N THR A 349 29.93 23.94 6.15
CA THR A 349 28.96 24.91 5.62
C THR A 349 27.79 24.26 4.89
N ASN A 350 27.87 22.98 4.52
CA ASN A 350 26.86 22.28 3.73
C ASN A 350 25.77 21.70 4.63
N ASN A 351 25.08 22.57 5.36
CA ASN A 351 23.95 22.18 6.18
C ASN A 351 22.88 23.27 6.26
N ILE A 352 21.64 22.84 6.53
CA ILE A 352 20.50 23.72 6.75
C ILE A 352 19.61 23.14 7.85
N THR A 353 19.03 24.01 8.68
CA THR A 353 17.97 23.62 9.64
C THR A 353 16.63 23.65 8.94
N LEU A 354 15.86 22.58 9.07
CA LEU A 354 14.56 22.43 8.45
C LEU A 354 13.47 23.08 9.29
N SER A 355 12.43 23.54 8.60
CA SER A 355 11.22 24.03 9.22
C SER A 355 10.24 22.89 9.45
N THR A 356 9.56 22.90 10.60
CA THR A 356 8.49 21.93 10.90
C THR A 356 7.27 22.20 10.03
N GLY A 357 6.76 21.15 9.38
CA GLY A 357 5.50 21.16 8.64
C GLY A 357 4.35 20.52 9.42
N SER A 358 3.41 19.91 8.71
CA SER A 358 2.24 19.24 9.31
C SER A 358 2.60 17.93 10.01
N ILE A 359 1.94 17.66 11.14
CA ILE A 359 1.87 16.32 11.74
C ILE A 359 0.61 15.66 11.18
N ILE A 360 0.77 14.49 10.57
CA ILE A 360 -0.33 13.71 10.00
C ILE A 360 -0.34 12.34 10.69
N PRO A 361 -1.38 12.03 11.50
CA PRO A 361 -1.58 10.67 11.99
C PRO A 361 -1.94 9.75 10.80
N ILE A 362 -1.34 8.56 10.74
CA ILE A 362 -1.68 7.52 9.76
C ILE A 362 -2.30 6.36 10.53
N GLY A 363 -3.60 6.19 10.37
CA GLY A 363 -4.40 5.36 11.26
C GLY A 363 -4.32 5.82 12.71
N SER A 364 -4.84 5.01 13.63
CA SER A 364 -4.76 5.26 15.07
C SER A 364 -3.42 4.85 15.70
N ARG A 365 -2.49 4.29 14.92
CA ARG A 365 -1.26 3.65 15.43
C ARG A 365 0.05 4.29 15.01
N HIS A 366 0.14 4.79 13.79
CA HIS A 366 1.38 5.33 13.26
C HIS A 366 1.29 6.86 13.14
N THR A 367 2.44 7.51 13.29
CA THR A 367 2.53 8.96 13.17
C THR A 367 3.57 9.32 12.12
N THR A 368 3.20 10.28 11.27
CA THR A 368 4.15 10.88 10.35
C THR A 368 4.25 12.36 10.62
N THR A 369 5.48 12.83 10.77
CA THR A 369 5.78 14.25 10.94
C THR A 369 6.62 14.70 9.77
N TRP A 370 6.19 15.79 9.15
CA TRP A 370 6.86 16.33 7.97
C TRP A 370 7.70 17.55 8.33
N TYR A 371 8.91 17.59 7.78
CA TYR A 371 9.79 18.75 7.82
C TYR A 371 10.13 19.14 6.38
N PHE A 372 10.33 20.43 6.14
CA PHE A 372 10.66 20.93 4.82
C PHE A 372 11.87 21.85 4.88
N PHE A 373 12.64 21.86 3.79
CA PHE A 373 13.63 22.89 3.55
C PHE A 373 13.18 23.70 2.33
N ASN A 374 12.93 24.98 2.58
CA ASN A 374 12.61 25.94 1.54
C ASN A 374 13.79 26.05 0.55
N LEU A 375 13.47 26.54 -0.65
CA LEU A 375 14.43 26.75 -1.72
C LEU A 375 15.68 27.49 -1.19
N PHE A 376 16.83 26.86 -1.36
CA PHE A 376 18.14 27.47 -1.21
C PHE A 376 19.01 27.16 -2.43
N LEU A 377 20.08 27.94 -2.62
CA LEU A 377 20.93 27.82 -3.81
C LEU A 377 22.23 27.09 -3.46
N ILE A 378 22.61 26.11 -4.28
CA ILE A 378 23.93 25.49 -4.27
C ILE A 378 24.66 25.79 -5.59
N SER A 379 25.99 25.68 -5.58
CA SER A 379 26.81 25.86 -6.78
C SER A 379 26.59 24.71 -7.77
N ALA A 380 26.27 25.02 -9.03
CA ALA A 380 26.11 24.01 -10.08
C ALA A 380 27.42 23.26 -10.39
N SER A 381 28.58 23.87 -10.16
CA SER A 381 29.88 23.25 -10.38
C SER A 381 30.26 22.23 -9.29
N SER A 382 29.83 22.47 -8.04
CA SER A 382 30.04 21.54 -6.93
C SER A 382 29.01 20.41 -6.94
N GLY A 383 27.77 20.74 -7.29
CA GLY A 383 26.66 19.79 -7.36
C GLY A 383 26.29 19.18 -6.01
N VAL A 384 25.50 18.12 -6.05
CA VAL A 384 25.07 17.33 -4.89
C VAL A 384 25.00 15.85 -5.24
N SER A 385 25.50 14.98 -4.35
CA SER A 385 25.48 13.53 -4.56
C SER A 385 24.67 12.77 -3.51
N SER A 386 24.58 13.31 -2.29
CA SER A 386 23.84 12.68 -1.21
C SER A 386 23.38 13.68 -0.16
N ILE A 387 22.33 13.32 0.57
CA ILE A 387 21.86 14.04 1.76
C ILE A 387 21.78 13.12 2.97
N ARG A 388 21.91 13.71 4.16
CA ARG A 388 21.81 13.07 5.47
C ARG A 388 21.11 13.98 6.46
N PHE A 389 20.56 13.44 7.53
CA PHE A 389 19.78 14.21 8.50
C PHE A 389 20.33 14.06 9.91
N PHE A 390 20.38 15.14 10.68
CA PHE A 390 20.42 15.08 12.13
C PHE A 390 19.02 15.33 12.67
N VAL A 391 18.48 14.36 13.41
CA VAL A 391 17.20 14.46 14.11
C VAL A 391 17.48 14.32 15.60
N ASP A 392 17.18 15.35 16.39
CA ASP A 392 17.39 15.35 17.85
C ASP A 392 18.84 14.98 18.26
N GLY A 393 19.81 15.40 17.46
CA GLY A 393 21.24 15.14 17.69
C GLY A 393 21.74 13.77 17.20
N LYS A 394 20.87 12.90 16.68
CA LYS A 394 21.23 11.62 16.06
C LYS A 394 21.40 11.77 14.55
N LEU A 395 22.51 11.24 14.01
CA LEU A 395 22.71 11.14 12.56
C LEU A 395 21.85 10.00 12.00
N GLU A 396 21.05 10.33 11.00
CA GLU A 396 20.18 9.44 10.24
C GLU A 396 20.66 9.46 8.78
N ASP A 397 21.46 8.45 8.44
CA ASP A 397 22.22 8.36 7.18
C ASP A 397 22.08 6.98 6.51
N GLN A 398 20.98 6.26 6.79
CA GLN A 398 20.76 4.92 6.27
C GLN A 398 21.94 3.95 6.53
N GLN A 399 22.49 3.96 7.76
CA GLN A 399 23.63 3.11 8.17
C GLN A 399 24.90 3.45 7.37
N GLY A 400 25.21 4.73 7.23
CA GLY A 400 26.38 5.24 6.52
C GLY A 400 26.24 5.30 5.00
N LYS A 401 25.09 4.90 4.43
CA LYS A 401 24.86 4.92 2.97
C LYS A 401 24.50 6.31 2.43
N GLY A 402 23.96 7.18 3.27
CA GLY A 402 23.32 8.44 2.87
C GLY A 402 22.06 8.21 2.03
N PHE A 403 21.34 9.29 1.73
CA PHE A 403 20.26 9.28 0.74
C PHE A 403 20.82 9.86 -0.55
N ALA A 404 20.93 9.03 -1.60
CA ALA A 404 21.46 9.48 -2.88
C ALA A 404 20.58 10.59 -3.48
N VAL A 405 21.22 11.61 -4.03
CA VAL A 405 20.56 12.66 -4.82
C VAL A 405 21.24 12.66 -6.18
N ASN A 406 20.45 12.52 -7.24
CA ASN A 406 20.95 12.55 -8.61
C ASN A 406 20.82 13.98 -9.15
N ASP A 407 21.96 14.64 -9.43
CA ASP A 407 22.03 15.94 -10.08
C ASP A 407 22.59 15.87 -11.51
N ASP A 408 22.72 14.67 -12.11
CA ASP A 408 23.14 14.47 -13.50
C ASP A 408 22.11 15.02 -14.50
N LEU A 409 20.83 14.90 -14.17
CA LEU A 409 19.70 15.34 -14.97
C LEU A 409 18.69 16.05 -14.06
N VAL A 410 18.47 17.35 -14.30
CA VAL A 410 17.58 18.21 -13.50
C VAL A 410 16.71 19.07 -14.40
N PHE A 411 15.62 19.64 -13.87
CA PHE A 411 14.84 20.62 -14.64
C PHE A 411 15.61 21.94 -14.76
N ALA A 412 15.49 22.61 -15.91
CA ALA A 412 15.99 23.97 -16.04
C ALA A 412 14.93 24.98 -15.55
N ASN A 413 15.37 26.09 -14.98
CA ASN A 413 14.49 27.17 -14.50
C ASN A 413 13.59 27.74 -15.61
N SER A 414 14.00 27.65 -16.87
CA SER A 414 13.18 28.03 -18.03
C SER A 414 11.91 27.18 -18.19
N SER A 415 11.87 25.96 -17.63
CA SER A 415 10.68 25.09 -17.61
C SER A 415 9.65 25.46 -16.56
N CYS A 416 9.98 26.32 -15.59
CA CYS A 416 9.06 26.70 -14.52
C CYS A 416 7.95 27.67 -14.99
N SER A 417 7.90 27.99 -16.29
CA SER A 417 6.93 28.90 -16.90
C SER A 417 5.92 28.18 -17.81
N VAL A 418 5.87 26.84 -17.77
CA VAL A 418 4.91 26.07 -18.58
C VAL A 418 3.47 26.29 -18.02
N PRO A 419 2.49 26.58 -18.89
CA PRO A 419 1.07 26.64 -18.54
C PRO A 419 0.58 25.44 -17.71
N ALA A 420 -0.42 25.67 -16.86
CA ALA A 420 -1.00 24.65 -15.98
C ALA A 420 -1.66 23.48 -16.73
N ASP A 421 -1.94 23.63 -18.04
CA ASP A 421 -2.44 22.56 -18.89
C ASP A 421 -1.33 21.60 -19.36
N GLY A 422 -0.07 21.86 -18.99
CA GLY A 422 1.08 21.02 -19.29
C GLY A 422 1.66 21.20 -20.68
N THR A 423 1.11 22.09 -21.53
CA THR A 423 1.62 22.33 -22.88
C THR A 423 2.68 23.42 -22.90
N GLY A 424 3.76 23.23 -23.65
CA GLY A 424 4.82 24.23 -23.76
C GLY A 424 6.19 23.67 -24.09
N THR A 425 7.21 24.53 -24.02
CA THR A 425 8.60 24.10 -24.15
C THR A 425 9.14 23.73 -22.78
N PHE A 426 9.60 22.49 -22.67
CA PHE A 426 10.30 21.97 -21.50
C PHE A 426 11.78 21.91 -21.80
N ASP A 427 12.55 22.55 -20.94
CA ASP A 427 14.00 22.50 -20.83
C ASP A 427 14.44 21.64 -19.63
N VAL A 428 15.33 20.69 -19.89
CA VAL A 428 16.07 19.98 -18.85
C VAL A 428 17.55 20.32 -18.97
N ALA A 429 18.25 20.22 -17.86
CA ALA A 429 19.67 20.44 -17.77
C ALA A 429 20.36 19.10 -17.49
N VAL A 430 21.27 18.71 -18.38
CA VAL A 430 22.12 17.53 -18.23
C VAL A 430 23.53 17.99 -17.94
N ARG A 431 24.20 17.43 -16.93
CA ARG A 431 25.60 17.81 -16.67
C ARG A 431 26.48 17.54 -17.88
N THR A 432 27.42 18.44 -18.14
CA THR A 432 28.26 18.37 -19.35
C THR A 432 29.24 17.20 -19.36
N ASP A 433 29.52 16.61 -18.21
CA ASP A 433 30.32 15.38 -18.09
C ASP A 433 29.49 14.10 -18.08
N VAL A 434 28.17 14.21 -18.19
CA VAL A 434 27.25 13.11 -18.46
C VAL A 434 27.01 13.08 -19.96
N ALA A 435 27.34 11.96 -20.60
CA ALA A 435 27.19 11.78 -22.04
C ALA A 435 25.99 10.85 -22.34
N PRO A 436 24.74 11.35 -22.27
CA PRO A 436 23.59 10.53 -22.56
C PRO A 436 23.49 10.23 -24.05
N THR A 437 23.01 9.04 -24.38
CA THR A 437 22.63 8.67 -25.76
C THR A 437 21.23 9.15 -26.13
N ARG A 438 20.37 9.40 -25.13
CA ARG A 438 18.99 9.86 -25.29
C ARG A 438 18.55 10.62 -24.04
N VAL A 439 17.76 11.68 -24.22
CA VAL A 439 17.09 12.43 -23.14
C VAL A 439 15.62 12.57 -23.54
N TYR A 440 14.70 12.33 -22.62
CA TYR A 440 13.27 12.32 -22.91
C TYR A 440 12.43 12.74 -21.71
N LEU A 441 11.23 13.24 -22.00
CA LEU A 441 10.15 13.38 -21.04
C LEU A 441 9.33 12.11 -21.06
N GLU A 442 9.03 11.55 -19.90
CA GLU A 442 8.18 10.38 -19.72
C GLU A 442 6.87 10.79 -19.05
N GLN A 443 5.77 10.21 -19.49
CA GLN A 443 4.48 10.40 -18.85
C GLN A 443 3.61 9.15 -18.93
N THR A 444 2.84 8.92 -17.87
CA THR A 444 1.72 7.97 -17.88
C THR A 444 0.50 8.59 -18.56
N SER A 445 -0.02 7.92 -19.59
CA SER A 445 -1.21 8.30 -20.35
C SER A 445 -2.16 7.11 -20.50
N ARG A 446 -3.21 7.25 -21.33
CA ARG A 446 -4.13 6.17 -21.67
C ARG A 446 -4.24 6.00 -23.18
N ASP A 447 -4.28 4.76 -23.66
CA ASP A 447 -4.57 4.47 -25.06
C ASP A 447 -6.06 4.68 -25.40
N SER A 448 -6.45 4.46 -26.66
CA SER A 448 -7.84 4.59 -27.12
C SER A 448 -8.83 3.61 -26.45
N THR A 449 -8.32 2.67 -25.64
CA THR A 449 -9.11 1.71 -24.85
C THR A 449 -9.05 1.99 -23.35
N SER A 450 -8.57 3.17 -22.96
CA SER A 450 -8.40 3.62 -21.57
C SER A 450 -7.35 2.85 -20.76
N ARG A 451 -6.50 2.04 -21.41
CA ARG A 451 -5.43 1.31 -20.72
C ARG A 451 -4.24 2.22 -20.45
N PRO A 452 -3.60 2.12 -19.27
CA PRO A 452 -2.38 2.88 -18.97
C PRO A 452 -1.28 2.57 -19.99
N ILE A 453 -0.67 3.62 -20.56
CA ILE A 453 0.49 3.55 -21.43
C ILE A 453 1.55 4.55 -20.95
N ILE A 454 2.80 4.32 -21.33
CA ILE A 454 3.88 5.30 -21.16
C ILE A 454 4.09 6.00 -22.50
N VAL A 455 4.08 7.33 -22.48
CA VAL A 455 4.42 8.18 -23.62
C VAL A 455 5.76 8.83 -23.32
N GLU A 456 6.71 8.67 -24.23
CA GLU A 456 8.03 9.30 -24.16
C GLU A 456 8.16 10.35 -25.27
N ILE A 457 8.65 11.54 -24.93
CA ILE A 457 8.92 12.63 -25.87
C ILE A 457 10.42 12.90 -25.86
N ASP A 458 11.08 12.58 -26.97
CA ASP A 458 12.52 12.81 -27.11
C ASP A 458 12.85 14.30 -27.08
N MET A 459 13.88 14.64 -26.32
CA MET A 459 14.41 15.98 -26.20
C MET A 459 15.61 16.18 -27.14
N THR A 460 15.81 17.40 -27.57
CA THR A 460 16.92 17.79 -28.47
C THR A 460 17.91 18.69 -27.73
N PRO A 461 19.23 18.47 -27.86
CA PRO A 461 20.21 19.31 -27.18
C PRO A 461 20.24 20.71 -27.81
N LYS A 462 20.21 21.74 -26.97
CA LYS A 462 20.55 23.11 -27.38
C LYS A 462 22.07 23.25 -27.54
N PRO A 463 22.56 24.28 -28.25
CA PRO A 463 24.00 24.55 -28.34
C PRO A 463 24.67 24.57 -26.95
N VAL A 464 25.67 23.72 -26.77
CA VAL A 464 26.37 23.56 -25.49
C VAL A 464 27.37 24.70 -25.31
N ASP A 465 27.31 25.40 -24.18
CA ASP A 465 28.37 26.29 -23.73
C ASP A 465 29.31 25.48 -22.82
N PRO A 466 30.55 25.18 -23.25
CA PRO A 466 31.47 24.34 -22.49
C PRO A 466 31.97 24.98 -21.19
N SER A 467 31.69 26.27 -20.96
CA SER A 467 31.99 26.93 -19.68
C SER A 467 30.96 26.64 -18.59
N LYS A 468 29.83 26.02 -18.95
CA LYS A 468 28.68 25.76 -18.08
C LYS A 468 28.74 24.35 -17.50
N ALA A 469 28.24 24.19 -16.27
CA ALA A 469 28.17 22.88 -15.62
C ALA A 469 27.14 21.94 -16.29
N TYR A 470 26.12 22.52 -16.95
CA TYR A 470 25.04 21.78 -17.60
C TYR A 470 24.81 22.24 -19.05
N ALA A 471 24.46 21.28 -19.90
CA ALA A 471 23.90 21.45 -21.23
C ALA A 471 22.36 21.39 -21.17
N ILE A 472 21.68 22.28 -21.89
CA ILE A 472 20.22 22.29 -21.95
C ILE A 472 19.71 21.40 -23.08
N TRP A 473 18.68 20.61 -22.79
CA TRP A 473 17.91 19.84 -23.75
C TRP A 473 16.46 20.29 -23.73
N SER A 474 15.80 20.28 -24.88
CA SER A 474 14.47 20.84 -25.04
C SER A 474 13.51 19.94 -25.81
N ALA A 475 12.26 19.90 -25.38
CA ALA A 475 11.14 19.34 -26.13
C ALA A 475 9.94 20.28 -26.09
N ASN A 476 9.13 20.23 -27.15
CA ASN A 476 7.84 20.92 -27.20
C ASN A 476 6.74 19.90 -26.93
N VAL A 477 5.96 20.12 -25.88
CA VAL A 477 4.82 19.29 -25.54
C VAL A 477 3.54 19.97 -26.01
N LEU A 478 2.80 19.26 -26.87
CA LEU A 478 1.68 19.82 -27.63
C LEU A 478 0.30 19.35 -27.14
N SER A 479 0.26 18.46 -26.16
CA SER A 479 -0.98 17.90 -25.61
C SER A 479 -1.05 18.11 -24.10
N THR A 480 -2.27 18.23 -23.59
CA THR A 480 -2.52 18.55 -22.19
C THR A 480 -2.32 17.36 -21.29
N PHE A 481 -1.64 17.56 -20.17
CA PHE A 481 -1.13 16.46 -19.36
C PHE A 481 -0.97 16.88 -17.90
N GLU A 482 -1.22 15.96 -16.96
CA GLU A 482 -1.28 16.25 -15.52
C GLU A 482 0.09 16.19 -14.82
N SER A 483 1.03 15.36 -15.29
CA SER A 483 2.38 15.23 -14.71
C SER A 483 3.40 14.65 -15.70
N TYR A 484 4.70 14.93 -15.47
CA TYR A 484 5.82 14.42 -16.26
C TYR A 484 6.99 14.01 -15.38
N THR A 485 7.72 13.00 -15.83
CA THR A 485 9.02 12.58 -15.30
C THR A 485 10.12 12.85 -16.34
N ILE A 486 11.36 13.10 -15.93
CA ILE A 486 12.49 13.26 -16.85
C ILE A 486 13.41 12.04 -16.81
N GLY A 487 13.80 11.56 -17.99
CA GLY A 487 14.70 10.43 -18.16
C GLY A 487 15.85 10.73 -19.10
N ALA A 488 17.00 10.11 -18.84
CA ALA A 488 18.13 10.08 -19.77
C ALA A 488 18.77 8.68 -19.80
N GLU A 489 19.16 8.22 -20.99
CA GLU A 489 19.89 6.97 -21.16
C GLU A 489 21.39 7.25 -21.21
N VAL A 490 22.16 6.66 -20.29
CA VAL A 490 23.63 6.74 -20.26
C VAL A 490 24.18 5.34 -20.50
N GLY A 491 24.88 5.14 -21.63
CA GLY A 491 25.43 3.83 -21.99
C GLY A 491 24.40 2.71 -22.16
N GLY A 492 23.14 3.05 -22.48
CA GLY A 492 22.02 2.11 -22.60
C GLY A 492 21.31 1.76 -21.27
N VAL A 493 21.64 2.45 -20.18
CA VAL A 493 20.96 2.33 -18.88
C VAL A 493 20.27 3.66 -18.57
N GLY A 494 18.95 3.64 -18.31
CA GLY A 494 18.19 4.85 -17.99
C GLY A 494 18.44 5.35 -16.56
N ASP A 495 18.85 6.60 -16.41
CA ASP A 495 18.91 7.39 -15.17
C ASP A 495 17.83 8.48 -15.17
N TRP A 496 17.31 8.86 -14.00
CA TRP A 496 16.01 9.55 -13.90
C TRP A 496 15.95 10.62 -12.82
N GLY A 497 15.22 11.70 -13.11
CA GLY A 497 14.80 12.74 -12.16
C GLY A 497 13.27 12.88 -12.17
N CYS A 498 12.66 13.11 -11.01
CA CYS A 498 11.19 13.25 -10.87
C CYS A 498 10.83 14.66 -10.37
N LEU A 499 9.64 15.16 -10.74
CA LEU A 499 9.09 16.46 -10.30
C LEU A 499 7.96 16.28 -9.27
#